data_AF-A0A924FKA9-F1
#
_entry.id   AF-A0A924FKA9-F1
#
_cell.length_a   1.000
_cell.length_b   1.000
_cell.length_c   1.000
_cell.angle_alpha   90.00
_cell.angle_beta   90.00
_cell.angle_gamma   90.00
#
_symmetry.space_group_name_H-M   'P 1'
#
loop_
_entity.id
_entity.type
_entity.pdbx_description
1 polymer ?
#
loop_
_entity_poly.entity_id
_entity_poly.type
_entity_poly.pdbx_seq_one_letter_code
_entity_poly.pdbx_strand_id
1 'polypeptide(L)'
;MRLKLTRHAIAALILSMRSSAEILMLVFGPALIGLIAVIALPPLYASSRPFPEASMLILMHAFLMAAPLWMLRGRLLPPAVVAWLRMMPISLGLQIRTDLAVAGAFMLPLAGAYLASALVWIYNAPAWLHPLPATAALLSSVSITWWLAAGILTLRARWRPRPTRRIREPEASALRHIYAPPRNETGFWYRRLFWLPFVRNENHLARQQLLLTATAGVAAIACFQPALHAVRGVCGLFTSGLMIIMTDRADKAVRAQIAYLRMVTRSWPLPLRHVETLARCISAVPALCVAGLLVTQASIYGTVRGIPGIVYLGVLTFSIALLIGVPTFTPRGRVGWIVLSSVLLTAIGSEALK
;
A
#
# COMPACT_ATOMS: atom_id res chain seq x y z
N MET A 1 -21.61 9.51 18.34
CA MET A 1 -21.31 8.12 17.90
C MET A 1 -20.08 8.04 16.98
N ARG A 2 -19.99 8.80 15.88
CA ARG A 2 -18.83 8.81 14.95
C ARG A 2 -17.48 9.04 15.65
N LEU A 3 -17.36 10.05 16.50
CA LEU A 3 -16.14 10.29 17.30
C LEU A 3 -15.77 9.11 18.21
N LYS A 4 -16.76 8.40 18.79
CA LYS A 4 -16.52 7.19 19.59
C LYS A 4 -15.99 6.05 18.73
N LEU A 5 -16.56 5.83 17.54
CA LEU A 5 -16.07 4.84 16.57
C LEU A 5 -14.67 5.17 16.07
N THR A 6 -14.40 6.44 15.75
CA THR A 6 -13.06 6.92 15.38
C THR A 6 -12.07 6.68 16.50
N ARG A 7 -12.42 7.01 17.76
CA ARG A 7 -11.56 6.75 18.92
C ARG A 7 -11.29 5.26 19.12
N HIS A 8 -12.29 4.39 18.94
CA HIS A 8 -12.10 2.94 19.00
C HIS A 8 -11.23 2.43 17.85
N ALA A 9 -11.41 2.95 16.63
CA ALA A 9 -10.58 2.60 15.49
C ALA A 9 -9.13 3.04 15.68
N ILE A 10 -8.90 4.26 16.21
CA ILE A 10 -7.58 4.76 16.56
C ILE A 10 -6.97 3.93 17.69
N ALA A 11 -7.73 3.62 18.75
CA ALA A 11 -7.26 2.79 19.85
C ALA A 11 -6.89 1.38 19.38
N ALA A 12 -7.72 0.76 18.53
CA ALA A 12 -7.43 -0.54 17.93
C ALA A 12 -6.21 -0.49 17.00
N LEU A 13 -6.04 0.61 16.26
CA LEU A 13 -4.84 0.85 15.44
C LEU A 13 -3.60 0.93 16.33
N ILE A 14 -3.63 1.75 17.38
CA ILE A 14 -2.55 1.90 18.37
C ILE A 14 -2.23 0.56 19.04
N LEU A 15 -3.25 -0.23 19.39
CA LEU A 15 -3.05 -1.54 20.01
C LEU A 15 -2.39 -2.54 19.03
N SER A 16 -2.85 -2.54 17.77
CA SER A 16 -2.24 -3.35 16.70
C SER A 16 -0.81 -2.93 16.39
N MET A 17 -0.55 -1.61 16.44
CA MET A 17 0.76 -1.01 16.30
C MET A 17 1.64 -1.45 17.45
N ARG A 18 1.18 -1.42 18.70
CA ARG A 18 1.99 -1.83 19.87
C ARG A 18 2.50 -3.27 19.77
N SER A 19 1.66 -4.21 19.37
CA SER A 19 2.07 -5.61 19.14
C SER A 19 3.05 -5.76 17.97
N SER A 20 2.98 -4.87 16.99
CA SER A 20 3.85 -4.91 15.80
C SER A 20 5.11 -4.05 15.96
N ALA A 21 5.09 -3.06 16.86
CA ALA A 21 6.08 -2.03 17.05
C ALA A 21 7.34 -2.55 17.71
N GLU A 22 7.22 -3.55 18.58
CA GLU A 22 8.39 -4.21 19.18
C GLU A 22 9.22 -4.89 18.10
N ILE A 23 8.58 -5.65 17.20
CA ILE A 23 9.22 -6.30 16.05
C ILE A 23 9.72 -5.26 15.03
N LEU A 24 8.93 -4.20 14.77
CA LEU A 24 9.31 -3.14 13.84
C LEU A 24 10.45 -2.26 14.37
N MET A 25 10.51 -1.93 15.66
CA MET A 25 11.60 -1.13 16.23
C MET A 25 12.89 -1.93 16.31
N LEU A 26 12.84 -3.19 16.76
CA LEU A 26 14.05 -4.00 16.91
C LEU A 26 14.73 -4.30 15.56
N VAL A 27 13.92 -4.52 14.51
CA VAL A 27 14.44 -4.93 13.20
C VAL A 27 14.55 -3.74 12.23
N PHE A 28 13.56 -2.86 12.23
CA PHE A 28 13.42 -1.78 11.26
C PHE A 28 13.56 -0.39 11.87
N GLY A 29 14.02 -0.25 13.12
CA GLY A 29 14.20 1.05 13.78
C GLY A 29 14.94 2.08 12.91
N PRO A 30 16.13 1.76 12.35
CA PRO A 30 16.83 2.65 11.44
C PRO A 30 16.06 2.96 10.15
N ALA A 31 15.40 1.96 9.56
CA ALA A 31 14.61 2.13 8.34
C ALA A 31 13.35 2.99 8.60
N LEU A 32 12.74 2.87 9.78
CA LEU A 32 11.61 3.69 10.22
C LEU A 32 12.04 5.14 10.44
N ILE A 33 13.21 5.38 11.04
CA ILE A 33 13.77 6.72 11.20
C ILE A 33 14.04 7.33 9.82
N GLY A 34 14.64 6.58 8.90
CA GLY A 34 14.81 6.99 7.51
C GLY A 34 13.48 7.30 6.81
N LEU A 35 12.45 6.47 7.02
CA LEU A 35 11.11 6.69 6.48
C LEU A 35 10.49 7.98 7.02
N ILE A 36 10.56 8.19 8.34
CA ILE A 36 10.09 9.42 8.98
C ILE A 36 10.85 10.62 8.41
N ALA A 37 12.17 10.53 8.26
CA ALA A 37 12.96 11.59 7.64
C ALA A 37 12.53 11.87 6.19
N VAL A 38 12.15 10.86 5.40
CA VAL A 38 11.73 11.07 3.99
C VAL A 38 10.29 11.59 3.87
N ILE A 39 9.42 11.43 4.87
CA ILE A 39 8.01 11.86 4.78
C ILE A 39 7.86 13.34 4.41
N ALA A 40 8.58 14.27 5.05
CA ALA A 40 8.47 15.69 4.72
C ALA A 40 9.46 16.13 3.62
N LEU A 41 10.33 15.25 3.12
CA LEU A 41 11.33 15.62 2.13
C LEU A 41 10.71 16.20 0.84
N PRO A 42 9.65 15.63 0.24
CA PRO A 42 9.09 16.18 -0.99
C PRO A 42 8.59 17.63 -0.88
N PRO A 43 7.78 18.03 0.13
CA PRO A 43 7.40 19.43 0.29
C PRO A 43 8.58 20.33 0.67
N LEU A 44 9.54 19.85 1.47
CA LEU A 44 10.75 20.64 1.76
C LEU A 44 11.58 20.88 0.49
N TYR A 45 11.70 19.88 -0.38
CA TYR A 45 12.43 19.97 -1.65
C TYR A 45 11.70 20.83 -2.69
N ALA A 46 10.37 20.86 -2.64
CA ALA A 46 9.57 21.75 -3.47
C ALA A 46 9.93 23.23 -3.27
N SER A 47 10.46 23.61 -2.09
CA SER A 47 10.89 24.99 -1.82
C SER A 47 12.09 25.46 -2.64
N SER A 48 12.89 24.53 -3.17
CA SER A 48 14.06 24.85 -4.00
C SER A 48 13.78 24.76 -5.50
N ARG A 49 12.51 24.59 -5.91
CA ARG A 49 12.09 24.34 -7.30
C ARG A 49 11.20 25.48 -7.83
N PRO A 50 11.15 25.69 -9.15
CA PRO A 50 10.26 26.69 -9.74
C PRO A 50 8.78 26.35 -9.44
N PHE A 51 7.94 27.39 -9.35
CA PHE A 51 6.53 27.28 -8.97
C PHE A 51 5.72 26.12 -9.63
N PRO A 52 5.79 25.88 -10.95
CA PRO A 52 5.04 24.79 -11.57
C PRO A 52 5.47 23.41 -11.04
N GLU A 53 6.77 23.18 -10.86
CA GLU A 53 7.30 21.93 -10.33
C GLU A 53 6.98 21.78 -8.84
N ALA A 54 7.14 22.87 -8.08
CA ALA A 54 6.86 22.89 -6.65
C ALA A 54 5.39 22.55 -6.36
N SER A 55 4.45 23.16 -7.09
CA SER A 55 3.02 22.91 -6.93
C SER A 55 2.64 21.48 -7.29
N MET A 56 3.20 20.92 -8.36
CA MET A 56 2.98 19.53 -8.75
C MET A 56 3.50 18.55 -7.69
N LEU A 57 4.70 18.78 -7.15
CA LEU A 57 5.28 17.96 -6.08
C LEU A 57 4.41 17.99 -4.83
N ILE A 58 3.96 19.18 -4.40
CA ILE A 58 3.09 19.36 -3.24
C ILE A 58 1.76 18.62 -3.44
N LEU A 59 1.14 18.74 -4.61
CA LEU A 59 -0.12 18.06 -4.92
C LEU A 59 0.05 16.54 -4.94
N MET A 60 1.05 16.01 -5.66
CA MET A 60 1.30 14.57 -5.72
C MET A 60 1.56 13.99 -4.32
N HIS A 61 2.36 14.69 -3.53
CA HIS A 61 2.64 14.32 -2.15
C HIS A 61 1.37 14.33 -1.29
N ALA A 62 0.54 15.36 -1.43
CA ALA A 62 -0.69 15.47 -0.67
C ALA A 62 -1.69 14.35 -1.01
N PHE A 63 -1.81 13.99 -2.29
CA PHE A 63 -2.61 12.84 -2.75
C PHE A 63 -2.09 11.52 -2.19
N LEU A 64 -0.76 11.32 -2.22
CA LEU A 64 -0.12 10.12 -1.68
C LEU A 64 -0.41 9.97 -0.19
N MET A 65 -0.31 11.06 0.58
CA MET A 65 -0.56 11.05 2.03
C MET A 65 -2.05 10.94 2.39
N ALA A 66 -2.95 11.34 1.49
CA ALA A 66 -4.39 11.13 1.65
C ALA A 66 -4.84 9.69 1.26
N ALA A 67 -4.02 8.95 0.51
CA ALA A 67 -4.36 7.62 0.00
C ALA A 67 -4.70 6.59 1.11
N PRO A 68 -3.98 6.49 2.24
CA PRO A 68 -4.33 5.57 3.33
C PRO A 68 -5.74 5.83 3.88
N LEU A 69 -6.14 7.10 4.01
CA LEU A 69 -7.49 7.45 4.44
C LEU A 69 -8.52 7.04 3.39
N TRP A 70 -8.22 7.27 2.11
CA TRP A 70 -9.05 6.76 1.02
C TRP A 70 -9.17 5.23 1.05
N MET A 71 -8.18 4.48 1.53
CA MET A 71 -8.30 3.02 1.68
C MET A 71 -9.12 2.61 2.90
N LEU A 72 -8.90 3.32 4.03
CA LEU A 72 -9.53 3.04 5.32
C LEU A 72 -10.95 3.58 5.41
N ARG A 73 -11.40 4.43 4.47
CA ARG A 73 -12.76 4.99 4.43
C ARG A 73 -13.86 3.95 4.64
N GLY A 74 -13.65 2.72 4.15
CA GLY A 74 -14.53 1.55 4.35
C GLY A 74 -14.76 1.18 5.81
N ARG A 75 -13.67 1.20 6.58
CA ARG A 75 -13.61 0.83 8.00
C ARG A 75 -14.00 1.99 8.89
N LEU A 76 -13.63 3.21 8.52
CA LEU A 76 -13.96 4.43 9.27
C LEU A 76 -15.45 4.75 9.23
N LEU A 77 -16.08 4.50 8.09
CA LEU A 77 -17.51 4.76 7.89
C LEU A 77 -18.18 3.55 7.22
N PRO A 78 -18.51 2.49 7.98
CA PRO A 78 -19.15 1.29 7.44
C PRO A 78 -20.44 1.64 6.67
N PRO A 79 -20.76 0.92 5.58
CA PRO A 79 -21.91 1.24 4.74
C PRO A 79 -23.24 1.22 5.50
N ALA A 80 -23.40 0.34 6.50
CA ALA A 80 -24.58 0.30 7.37
C ALA A 80 -24.74 1.61 8.18
N VAL A 81 -23.64 2.14 8.71
CA VAL A 81 -23.64 3.41 9.46
C VAL A 81 -23.94 4.58 8.52
N VAL A 82 -23.42 4.55 7.29
CA VAL A 82 -23.75 5.56 6.26
C VAL A 82 -25.24 5.54 5.92
N ALA A 83 -25.82 4.36 5.73
CA ALA A 83 -27.25 4.21 5.44
C ALA A 83 -28.10 4.77 6.59
N TRP A 84 -27.75 4.43 7.84
CA TRP A 84 -28.45 4.94 9.02
C TRP A 84 -28.33 6.47 9.16
N LEU A 85 -27.14 7.03 8.95
CA LEU A 85 -26.92 8.48 9.02
C LEU A 85 -27.73 9.27 7.99
N ARG A 86 -28.06 8.67 6.84
CA ARG A 86 -28.91 9.31 5.82
C ARG A 86 -30.37 9.39 6.21
N MET A 87 -30.82 8.51 7.09
CA MET A 87 -32.20 8.51 7.58
C MET A 87 -32.41 9.53 8.70
N MET A 88 -31.34 10.04 9.30
CA MET A 88 -31.46 11.04 10.35
C MET A 88 -31.51 12.48 9.79
N PRO A 89 -32.43 13.33 10.28
CA PRO A 89 -32.51 14.73 9.90
C PRO A 89 -31.41 15.55 10.59
N ILE A 90 -30.17 15.39 10.14
CA ILE A 90 -29.01 16.12 10.67
C ILE A 90 -28.65 17.25 9.71
N SER A 91 -28.48 18.46 10.23
CA SER A 91 -28.04 19.61 9.43
C SER A 91 -26.70 19.37 8.75
N LEU A 92 -26.58 19.82 7.50
CA LEU A 92 -25.41 19.63 6.66
C LEU A 92 -24.13 20.20 7.30
N GLY A 93 -24.25 21.32 8.02
CA GLY A 93 -23.14 21.94 8.74
C GLY A 93 -22.57 21.06 9.86
N LEU A 94 -23.42 20.37 10.63
CA LEU A 94 -22.97 19.49 11.71
C LEU A 94 -22.25 18.25 11.16
N GLN A 95 -22.72 17.73 10.01
CA GLN A 95 -22.06 16.61 9.34
C GLN A 95 -20.66 16.99 8.85
N ILE A 96 -20.52 18.16 8.20
CA ILE A 96 -19.23 18.65 7.72
C ILE A 96 -18.26 18.89 8.88
N ARG A 97 -18.70 19.54 9.97
CA ARG A 97 -17.86 19.76 11.16
C ARG A 97 -17.38 18.44 11.77
N THR A 98 -18.26 17.44 11.81
CA THR A 98 -17.89 16.11 12.31
C THR A 98 -16.86 15.43 11.40
N ASP A 99 -17.03 15.50 10.08
CA ASP A 99 -16.09 14.91 9.12
C ASP A 99 -14.71 15.62 9.15
N LEU A 100 -14.69 16.95 9.30
CA LEU A 100 -13.47 17.73 9.50
C LEU A 100 -12.74 17.35 10.79
N ALA A 101 -13.47 17.19 11.89
CA ALA A 101 -12.90 16.77 13.18
C ALA A 101 -12.32 15.34 13.11
N VAL A 102 -13.02 14.42 12.44
CA VAL A 102 -12.55 13.05 12.23
C VAL A 102 -11.30 13.06 11.34
N ALA A 103 -11.29 13.82 10.24
CA ALA A 103 -10.11 13.98 9.40
C ALA A 103 -8.92 14.56 10.19
N GLY A 104 -9.16 15.59 11.02
CA GLY A 104 -8.14 16.18 11.89
C GLY A 104 -7.53 15.18 12.86
N ALA A 105 -8.36 14.33 13.49
CA ALA A 105 -7.86 13.28 14.38
C ALA A 105 -6.94 12.26 13.68
N PHE A 106 -7.19 11.94 12.41
CA PHE A 106 -6.30 11.09 11.60
C PHE A 106 -5.05 11.82 11.11
N MET A 107 -5.15 13.12 10.88
CA MET A 107 -4.01 13.94 10.48
C MET A 107 -3.03 14.18 11.63
N LEU A 108 -3.45 14.11 12.90
CA LEU A 108 -2.57 14.35 14.04
C LEU A 108 -1.30 13.47 14.07
N PRO A 109 -1.37 12.12 13.96
CA PRO A 109 -0.17 11.29 13.91
C PRO A 109 0.67 11.56 12.66
N LEU A 110 0.04 11.89 11.53
CA LEU A 110 0.74 12.25 10.31
C LEU A 110 1.49 13.58 10.49
N ALA A 111 0.85 14.60 11.05
CA ALA A 111 1.45 15.89 11.35
C ALA A 111 2.63 15.75 12.34
N GLY A 112 2.50 14.85 13.34
CA GLY A 112 3.61 14.50 14.22
C GLY A 112 4.81 13.90 13.46
N ALA A 113 4.55 13.01 12.50
CA ALA A 113 5.60 12.46 11.63
C ALA A 113 6.23 13.54 10.73
N TYR A 114 5.43 14.46 10.19
CA TYR A 114 5.94 15.62 9.42
C TYR A 114 6.82 16.52 10.26
N LEU A 115 6.43 16.79 11.51
CA LEU A 115 7.21 17.61 12.43
C LEU A 115 8.55 16.94 12.74
N ALA A 116 8.54 15.66 13.10
CA ALA A 116 9.76 14.90 13.35
C ALA A 116 10.67 14.88 12.11
N SER A 117 10.08 14.67 10.93
CA SER A 117 10.78 14.73 9.64
C SER A 117 11.42 16.09 9.39
N ALA A 118 10.66 17.18 9.57
CA ALA A 118 11.15 18.54 9.38
C ALA A 118 12.29 18.87 10.35
N LEU A 119 12.19 18.44 11.62
CA LEU A 119 13.25 18.63 12.61
C LEU A 119 14.55 17.95 12.20
N VAL A 120 14.49 16.74 11.62
CA VAL A 120 15.68 16.06 11.08
C VAL A 120 16.34 16.87 9.98
N TRP A 121 15.57 17.45 9.05
CA TRP A 121 16.12 18.24 7.96
C TRP A 121 16.62 19.62 8.39
N ILE A 122 15.92 20.26 9.33
CA ILE A 122 16.37 21.52 9.93
C ILE A 122 17.69 21.31 10.68
N TYR A 123 17.81 20.21 11.42
CA TYR A 123 19.05 19.86 12.12
C TYR A 123 20.21 19.60 11.16
N ASN A 124 19.97 18.91 10.04
CA ASN A 124 21.01 18.65 9.03
C ASN A 124 21.30 19.88 8.15
N ALA A 125 20.43 20.89 8.14
CA ALA A 125 20.57 22.17 7.44
C ALA A 125 21.23 22.10 6.05
N PRO A 126 20.70 21.29 5.09
CA PRO A 126 21.33 21.17 3.80
C PRO A 126 21.25 22.49 3.01
N ALA A 127 22.24 22.76 2.16
CA ALA A 127 22.40 24.06 1.48
C ALA A 127 21.21 24.49 0.59
N TRP A 128 20.37 23.55 0.14
CA TRP A 128 19.18 23.80 -0.65
C TRP A 128 17.93 24.18 0.19
N LEU A 129 17.99 24.00 1.51
CA LEU A 129 16.85 24.19 2.39
C LEU A 129 16.75 25.65 2.84
N HIS A 130 15.78 26.35 2.29
CA HIS A 130 15.44 27.71 2.70
C HIS A 130 14.26 27.67 3.70
N PRO A 131 14.40 28.16 4.94
CA PRO A 131 13.45 27.90 6.02
C PRO A 131 12.05 28.50 5.78
N LEU A 132 11.95 29.71 5.22
CA LEU A 132 10.68 30.37 4.93
C LEU A 132 9.86 29.65 3.83
N PRO A 133 10.39 29.40 2.62
CA PRO A 133 9.62 28.69 1.59
C PRO A 133 9.40 27.21 1.96
N ALA A 134 10.31 26.58 2.72
CA ALA A 134 10.14 25.20 3.18
C ALA A 134 8.97 25.06 4.16
N THR A 135 8.82 25.98 5.12
CA THR A 135 7.67 25.98 6.05
C THR A 135 6.35 26.22 5.32
N ALA A 136 6.33 27.14 4.34
CA ALA A 136 5.15 27.38 3.51
C ALA A 136 4.75 26.15 2.65
N ALA A 137 5.73 25.48 2.04
CA ALA A 137 5.50 24.28 1.23
C ALA A 137 5.01 23.10 2.10
N LEU A 138 5.53 22.97 3.32
CA LEU A 138 5.12 21.95 4.27
C LEU A 138 3.69 22.19 4.80
N LEU A 139 3.38 23.42 5.20
CA LEU A 139 2.04 23.81 5.64
C LEU A 139 1.00 23.66 4.53
N SER A 140 1.33 24.07 3.31
CA SER A 140 0.42 23.92 2.16
C SER A 140 0.16 22.43 1.86
N SER A 141 1.19 21.59 1.88
CA SER A 141 1.03 20.15 1.69
C SER A 141 0.14 19.51 2.75
N VAL A 142 0.41 19.76 4.04
CA VAL A 142 -0.39 19.25 5.16
C VAL A 142 -1.84 19.74 5.07
N SER A 143 -2.05 21.01 4.72
CA SER A 143 -3.38 21.60 4.57
C SER A 143 -4.16 20.95 3.41
N ILE A 144 -3.53 20.76 2.25
CA ILE A 144 -4.15 20.10 1.10
C ILE A 144 -4.50 18.66 1.43
N THR A 145 -3.61 17.92 2.10
CA THR A 145 -3.90 16.54 2.55
C THR A 145 -5.09 16.51 3.50
N TRP A 146 -5.19 17.46 4.42
CA TRP A 146 -6.33 17.54 5.35
C TRP A 146 -7.65 17.85 4.63
N TRP A 147 -7.63 18.78 3.67
CA TRP A 147 -8.79 19.10 2.84
C TRP A 147 -9.22 17.91 1.97
N LEU A 148 -8.27 17.21 1.35
CA LEU A 148 -8.54 15.98 0.60
C LEU A 148 -9.14 14.89 1.52
N ALA A 149 -8.58 14.71 2.71
CA ALA A 149 -9.07 13.77 3.70
C ALA A 149 -10.53 14.05 4.11
N ALA A 150 -10.83 15.31 4.43
CA ALA A 150 -12.18 15.75 4.76
C ALA A 150 -13.13 15.61 3.55
N GLY A 151 -12.66 15.96 2.35
CA GLY A 151 -13.38 15.78 1.09
C GLY A 151 -13.76 14.32 0.84
N ILE A 152 -12.83 13.38 1.04
CA ILE A 152 -13.09 11.94 0.87
C ILE A 152 -14.19 11.44 1.82
N LEU A 153 -14.17 11.87 3.09
CA LEU A 153 -15.15 11.46 4.09
C LEU A 153 -16.55 12.06 3.82
N THR A 154 -16.59 13.36 3.52
CA THR A 154 -17.83 14.09 3.20
C THR A 154 -18.48 13.58 1.91
N LEU A 155 -17.69 13.38 0.85
CA LEU A 155 -18.17 12.81 -0.42
C LEU A 155 -18.70 11.39 -0.20
N ARG A 156 -18.00 10.54 0.56
CA ARG A 156 -18.47 9.17 0.83
C ARG A 156 -19.81 9.13 1.54
N ALA A 157 -20.04 9.99 2.54
CA ALA A 157 -21.33 10.06 3.22
C ALA A 157 -22.47 10.38 2.24
N ARG A 158 -22.17 11.14 1.17
CA ARG A 158 -23.12 11.65 0.18
C ARG A 158 -23.27 10.75 -1.06
N TRP A 159 -22.25 9.99 -1.43
CA TRP A 159 -22.29 9.14 -2.63
C TRP A 159 -23.36 8.06 -2.50
N ARG A 160 -24.44 8.14 -3.28
CA ARG A 160 -25.47 7.09 -3.34
C ARG A 160 -24.78 5.75 -3.62
N PRO A 161 -25.05 4.67 -2.86
CA PRO A 161 -24.60 3.37 -3.28
C PRO A 161 -25.11 3.17 -4.70
N ARG A 162 -24.22 2.77 -5.61
CA ARG A 162 -24.69 2.26 -6.90
C ARG A 162 -25.74 1.21 -6.53
N PRO A 163 -26.95 1.26 -7.11
CA PRO A 163 -27.93 0.21 -6.86
C PRO A 163 -27.19 -1.09 -7.10
N THR A 164 -27.18 -1.97 -6.09
CA THR A 164 -26.75 -3.36 -6.25
C THR A 164 -27.52 -3.82 -7.45
N ARG A 165 -26.82 -3.88 -8.61
CA ARG A 165 -27.41 -4.24 -9.88
C ARG A 165 -28.18 -5.50 -9.58
N ARG A 166 -29.52 -5.46 -9.75
CA ARG A 166 -30.43 -6.58 -9.51
C ARG A 166 -29.64 -7.84 -9.83
N ILE A 167 -29.58 -8.77 -8.89
CA ILE A 167 -29.18 -10.14 -9.19
C ILE A 167 -30.03 -10.48 -10.40
N ARG A 168 -29.42 -10.37 -11.59
CA ARG A 168 -30.09 -10.71 -12.83
C ARG A 168 -30.27 -12.19 -12.61
N GLU A 169 -31.52 -12.60 -12.44
CA GLU A 169 -31.88 -14.01 -12.48
C GLU A 169 -31.04 -14.62 -13.59
N PRO A 170 -30.33 -15.72 -13.33
CA PRO A 170 -29.42 -16.28 -14.30
C PRO A 170 -30.22 -16.56 -15.58
N GLU A 171 -30.11 -15.63 -16.54
CA GLU A 171 -30.71 -15.78 -17.86
C GLU A 171 -30.26 -17.15 -18.37
N ALA A 172 -31.16 -17.86 -19.04
CA ALA A 172 -30.97 -19.20 -19.58
C ALA A 172 -29.67 -19.38 -20.43
N SER A 173 -28.94 -18.30 -20.73
CA SER A 173 -27.56 -18.30 -21.24
C SER A 173 -26.51 -18.86 -20.28
N ALA A 174 -26.69 -18.74 -18.96
CA ALA A 174 -25.78 -19.30 -17.95
C ALA A 174 -25.86 -20.83 -17.87
N LEU A 175 -27.03 -21.42 -18.13
CA LEU A 175 -27.23 -22.87 -18.28
C LEU A 175 -26.60 -23.38 -19.58
N ARG A 176 -26.56 -22.57 -20.64
CA ARG A 176 -25.91 -22.91 -21.92
C ARG A 176 -24.39 -23.06 -21.82
N HIS A 177 -23.76 -22.42 -20.85
CA HIS A 177 -22.31 -22.54 -20.59
C HIS A 177 -21.92 -23.67 -19.64
N ILE A 178 -22.90 -24.42 -19.11
CA ILE A 178 -22.64 -25.59 -18.25
C ILE A 178 -22.39 -26.84 -19.12
N TYR A 179 -22.88 -26.87 -20.36
CA TYR A 179 -22.80 -28.05 -21.24
C TYR A 179 -21.66 -28.02 -22.27
N ALA A 180 -20.91 -26.91 -22.40
CA ALA A 180 -19.75 -26.84 -23.29
C ALA A 180 -18.48 -26.68 -22.45
N PRO A 181 -17.60 -27.69 -22.36
CA PRO A 181 -16.36 -27.58 -21.60
C PRO A 181 -15.50 -26.46 -22.22
N PRO A 182 -15.11 -25.44 -21.44
CA PRO A 182 -14.28 -24.37 -21.96
C PRO A 182 -12.90 -24.91 -22.32
N ARG A 183 -12.39 -24.56 -23.52
CA ARG A 183 -11.08 -24.99 -24.04
C ARG A 183 -9.89 -24.72 -23.11
N ASN A 184 -10.04 -23.80 -22.15
CA ASN A 184 -9.06 -23.54 -21.08
C ASN A 184 -9.78 -23.51 -19.72
N GLU A 185 -10.05 -24.70 -19.19
CA GLU A 185 -10.77 -24.88 -17.92
C GLU A 185 -10.09 -24.14 -16.76
N THR A 186 -8.76 -24.23 -16.66
CA THR A 186 -7.99 -23.60 -15.57
C THR A 186 -8.08 -22.07 -15.62
N GLY A 187 -7.95 -21.47 -16.81
CA GLY A 187 -8.10 -20.02 -17.00
C GLY A 187 -9.53 -19.52 -16.75
N PHE A 188 -10.54 -20.30 -17.15
CA PHE A 188 -11.94 -19.99 -16.92
C PHE A 188 -12.28 -19.99 -15.41
N TRP A 189 -11.88 -21.04 -14.70
CA TRP A 189 -12.10 -21.16 -13.26
C TRP A 189 -11.30 -20.12 -12.47
N TYR A 190 -10.06 -19.83 -12.86
CA TYR A 190 -9.28 -18.73 -12.28
C TYR A 190 -10.01 -17.38 -12.44
N ARG A 191 -10.47 -17.07 -13.65
CA ARG A 191 -11.17 -15.81 -13.92
C ARG A 191 -12.45 -15.67 -13.08
N ARG A 192 -13.18 -16.76 -12.90
CA ARG A 192 -14.49 -16.75 -12.22
C ARG A 192 -14.37 -16.83 -10.69
N LEU A 193 -13.44 -17.60 -10.17
CA LEU A 193 -13.26 -17.84 -8.72
C LEU A 193 -12.33 -16.82 -8.06
N PHE A 194 -11.33 -16.30 -8.79
CA PHE A 194 -10.32 -15.39 -8.25
C PHE A 194 -10.44 -13.99 -8.85
N TRP A 195 -10.26 -13.82 -10.16
CA TRP A 195 -10.20 -12.49 -10.79
C TRP A 195 -11.48 -11.68 -10.63
N LEU A 196 -12.64 -12.25 -10.98
CA LEU A 196 -13.94 -11.57 -10.91
C LEU A 196 -14.28 -11.14 -9.48
N PRO A 197 -14.15 -11.98 -8.45
CA PRO A 197 -14.32 -11.54 -7.06
C PRO A 197 -13.31 -10.47 -6.63
N PHE A 198 -12.03 -10.57 -7.02
CA PHE A 198 -11.00 -9.57 -6.70
C PHE A 198 -11.30 -8.20 -7.32
N VAL A 199 -11.73 -8.15 -8.59
CA VAL A 199 -11.99 -6.92 -9.32
C VAL A 199 -13.39 -6.36 -9.03
N ARG A 200 -14.40 -7.22 -8.87
CA ARG A 200 -15.81 -6.83 -8.78
C ARG A 200 -16.30 -6.59 -7.35
N ASN A 201 -15.70 -7.22 -6.34
CA ASN A 201 -16.26 -7.23 -4.98
C ASN A 201 -15.72 -6.15 -4.03
N GLU A 202 -15.22 -5.02 -4.57
CA GLU A 202 -14.60 -3.95 -3.76
C GLU A 202 -13.57 -4.45 -2.74
N ASN A 203 -12.89 -5.56 -3.03
CA ASN A 203 -12.06 -6.25 -2.05
C ASN A 203 -10.94 -5.30 -1.58
N HIS A 204 -10.97 -4.93 -0.29
CA HIS A 204 -9.99 -4.01 0.30
C HIS A 204 -8.54 -4.45 0.09
N LEU A 205 -8.32 -5.77 -0.02
CA LEU A 205 -7.02 -6.39 -0.30
C LEU A 205 -6.53 -6.10 -1.74
N ALA A 206 -7.42 -6.09 -2.73
CA ALA A 206 -7.07 -5.79 -4.13
C ALA A 206 -6.60 -4.34 -4.29
N ARG A 207 -7.33 -3.39 -3.68
CA ARG A 207 -6.95 -1.96 -3.65
C ARG A 207 -5.66 -1.75 -2.86
N GLN A 208 -5.47 -2.48 -1.77
CA GLN A 208 -4.21 -2.49 -1.01
C GLN A 208 -3.03 -2.95 -1.85
N GLN A 209 -3.19 -4.04 -2.59
CA GLN A 209 -2.15 -4.55 -3.46
C GLN A 209 -1.83 -3.54 -4.57
N LEU A 210 -2.83 -2.96 -5.23
CA LEU A 210 -2.61 -1.99 -6.31
C LEU A 210 -1.90 -0.72 -5.81
N LEU A 211 -2.26 -0.23 -4.62
CA LEU A 211 -1.57 0.91 -4.00
C LEU A 211 -0.16 0.56 -3.55
N LEU A 212 0.08 -0.65 -3.02
CA LEU A 212 1.42 -1.12 -2.70
C LEU A 212 2.29 -1.26 -3.96
N THR A 213 1.75 -1.79 -5.06
CA THR A 213 2.48 -1.86 -6.34
C THR A 213 2.77 -0.47 -6.89
N ALA A 214 1.79 0.45 -6.86
CA ALA A 214 1.98 1.80 -7.34
C ALA A 214 3.04 2.55 -6.50
N THR A 215 2.98 2.44 -5.18
CA THR A 215 3.97 3.07 -4.28
C THR A 215 5.36 2.45 -4.42
N ALA A 216 5.47 1.14 -4.53
CA ALA A 216 6.74 0.46 -4.80
C ALA A 216 7.30 0.82 -6.19
N GLY A 217 6.44 0.92 -7.20
CA GLY A 217 6.83 1.36 -8.55
C GLY A 217 7.30 2.82 -8.57
N VAL A 218 6.61 3.72 -7.89
CA VAL A 218 7.03 5.13 -7.75
C VAL A 218 8.35 5.22 -6.98
N ALA A 219 8.53 4.43 -5.91
CA ALA A 219 9.80 4.38 -5.19
C ALA A 219 10.95 3.85 -6.07
N ALA A 220 10.70 2.82 -6.88
CA ALA A 220 11.66 2.31 -7.85
C ALA A 220 11.99 3.38 -8.92
N ILE A 221 10.99 4.11 -9.42
CA ILE A 221 11.18 5.21 -10.38
C ILE A 221 11.94 6.38 -9.74
N ALA A 222 11.68 6.70 -8.47
CA ALA A 222 12.39 7.77 -7.76
C ALA A 222 13.89 7.47 -7.64
N CYS A 223 14.30 6.20 -7.61
CA CYS A 223 15.70 5.81 -7.68
C CYS A 223 16.38 6.18 -9.01
N PHE A 224 15.63 6.49 -10.09
CA PHE A 224 16.19 6.98 -11.36
C PHE A 224 16.70 8.43 -11.25
N GLN A 225 16.30 9.19 -10.23
CA GLN A 225 16.66 10.61 -10.12
C GLN A 225 18.12 10.77 -9.64
N PRO A 226 19.03 11.35 -10.45
CA PRO A 226 20.46 11.42 -10.14
C PRO A 226 20.81 12.43 -9.05
N ALA A 227 19.93 13.39 -8.74
CA ALA A 227 20.23 14.51 -7.83
C ALA A 227 20.25 14.16 -6.32
N LEU A 228 19.92 12.93 -5.92
CA LEU A 228 19.77 12.57 -4.50
C LEU A 228 20.41 11.22 -4.18
N HIS A 229 21.75 11.17 -4.13
CA HIS A 229 22.52 9.97 -3.81
C HIS A 229 22.11 9.31 -2.48
N ALA A 230 21.87 10.09 -1.42
CA ALA A 230 21.39 9.58 -0.14
C ALA A 230 19.96 9.02 -0.20
N VAL A 231 19.12 9.56 -1.09
CA VAL A 231 17.72 9.12 -1.25
C VAL A 231 17.64 7.84 -2.07
N ARG A 232 18.58 7.58 -2.99
CA ARG A 232 18.64 6.31 -3.74
C ARG A 232 18.77 5.09 -2.84
N GLY A 233 19.65 5.14 -1.84
CA GLY A 233 19.79 4.09 -0.82
C GLY A 233 18.47 3.83 -0.10
N VAL A 234 17.88 4.88 0.48
CA VAL A 234 16.62 4.79 1.24
C VAL A 234 15.45 4.33 0.36
N CYS A 235 15.36 4.79 -0.88
CA CYS A 235 14.32 4.37 -1.83
C CYS A 235 14.48 2.92 -2.28
N GLY A 236 15.71 2.42 -2.48
CA GLY A 236 15.98 1.02 -2.77
C GLY A 236 15.55 0.10 -1.62
N LEU A 237 15.90 0.48 -0.39
CA LEU A 237 15.47 -0.22 0.83
C LEU A 237 13.95 -0.24 0.99
N PHE A 238 13.33 0.92 0.76
CA PHE A 238 11.89 1.07 0.85
C PHE A 238 11.16 0.26 -0.21
N THR A 239 11.69 0.24 -1.45
CA THR A 239 11.14 -0.57 -2.55
C THR A 239 11.20 -2.06 -2.22
N SER A 240 12.34 -2.53 -1.71
CA SER A 240 12.53 -3.92 -1.28
C SER A 240 11.61 -4.31 -0.11
N GLY A 241 11.52 -3.48 0.93
CA GLY A 241 10.60 -3.70 2.04
C GLY A 241 9.14 -3.72 1.61
N LEU A 242 8.72 -2.78 0.74
CA LEU A 242 7.37 -2.74 0.19
C LEU A 242 7.07 -3.96 -0.68
N MET A 243 8.03 -4.43 -1.48
CA MET A 243 7.88 -5.66 -2.26
C MET A 243 7.67 -6.89 -1.38
N ILE A 244 8.41 -7.01 -0.28
CA ILE A 244 8.25 -8.13 0.66
C ILE A 244 6.89 -8.06 1.37
N ILE A 245 6.47 -6.87 1.80
CA ILE A 245 5.14 -6.68 2.41
C ILE A 245 4.02 -6.97 1.40
N MET A 246 4.19 -6.52 0.16
CA MET A 246 3.23 -6.75 -0.92
C MET A 246 3.08 -8.23 -1.26
N THR A 247 4.19 -8.98 -1.35
CA THR A 247 4.18 -10.43 -1.59
C THR A 247 3.53 -11.20 -0.45
N ASP A 248 3.81 -10.86 0.81
CA ASP A 248 3.15 -11.49 1.97
C ASP A 248 1.63 -11.21 1.99
N ARG A 249 1.23 -9.96 1.75
CA ARG A 249 -0.19 -9.57 1.71
C ARG A 249 -0.95 -10.25 0.59
N ALA A 250 -0.35 -10.32 -0.60
CA ALA A 250 -0.92 -10.98 -1.77
C ALA A 250 -1.12 -12.48 -1.52
N ASP A 251 -0.11 -13.15 -0.98
CA ASP A 251 -0.22 -14.57 -0.68
C ASP A 251 -1.22 -14.86 0.46
N LYS A 252 -1.28 -14.04 1.52
CA LYS A 252 -2.30 -14.17 2.57
C LYS A 252 -3.72 -14.05 2.01
N ALA A 253 -3.95 -13.10 1.09
CA ALA A 253 -5.24 -12.93 0.43
C ALA A 253 -5.63 -14.17 -0.39
N VAL A 254 -4.69 -14.69 -1.18
CA VAL A 254 -4.90 -15.89 -1.98
C VAL A 254 -5.17 -17.10 -1.09
N ARG A 255 -4.42 -17.30 0.00
CA ARG A 255 -4.63 -18.41 0.94
C ARG A 255 -5.98 -18.34 1.65
N ALA A 256 -6.40 -17.16 2.10
CA ALA A 256 -7.71 -16.98 2.72
C ALA A 256 -8.84 -17.36 1.75
N GLN A 257 -8.70 -16.96 0.49
CA GLN A 257 -9.66 -17.30 -0.56
C GLN A 257 -9.63 -18.79 -0.93
N ILE A 258 -8.45 -19.41 -0.98
CA ILE A 258 -8.32 -20.87 -1.17
C ILE A 258 -8.98 -21.61 -0.01
N ALA A 259 -8.78 -21.18 1.24
CA ALA A 259 -9.39 -21.81 2.40
C ALA A 259 -10.92 -21.74 2.37
N TYR A 260 -11.48 -20.58 2.01
CA TYR A 260 -12.92 -20.41 1.83
C TYR A 260 -13.44 -21.27 0.66
N LEU A 261 -12.76 -21.26 -0.48
CA LEU A 261 -13.12 -22.05 -1.64
C LEU A 261 -13.10 -23.54 -1.31
N ARG A 262 -12.07 -24.05 -0.63
CA ARG A 262 -11.98 -25.45 -0.21
C ARG A 262 -13.16 -25.91 0.65
N MET A 263 -13.73 -25.04 1.49
CA MET A 263 -14.91 -25.38 2.28
C MET A 263 -16.14 -25.56 1.38
N VAL A 264 -16.30 -24.71 0.37
CA VAL A 264 -17.44 -24.74 -0.56
C VAL A 264 -17.28 -25.82 -1.63
N THR A 265 -16.05 -26.09 -2.07
CA THR A 265 -15.77 -27.02 -3.19
C THR A 265 -15.54 -28.45 -2.73
N ARG A 266 -15.61 -28.77 -1.42
CA ARG A 266 -15.54 -30.15 -0.92
C ARG A 266 -16.61 -31.08 -1.52
N SER A 267 -17.73 -30.51 -1.96
CA SER A 267 -18.82 -31.22 -2.64
C SER A 267 -18.70 -31.23 -4.16
N TRP A 268 -17.68 -30.60 -4.75
CA TRP A 268 -17.53 -30.43 -6.20
C TRP A 268 -16.27 -31.14 -6.74
N PRO A 269 -16.37 -31.94 -7.82
CA PRO A 269 -15.25 -32.65 -8.42
C PRO A 269 -14.42 -31.73 -9.33
N LEU A 270 -13.78 -30.70 -8.75
CA LEU A 270 -12.91 -29.79 -9.50
C LEU A 270 -11.42 -30.08 -9.24
N PRO A 271 -10.56 -30.13 -10.28
CA PRO A 271 -9.12 -30.25 -10.13
C PRO A 271 -8.49 -28.92 -9.66
N LEU A 272 -8.73 -28.57 -8.40
CA LEU A 272 -8.36 -27.27 -7.82
C LEU A 272 -6.85 -27.04 -7.70
N ARG A 273 -6.03 -28.10 -7.70
CA ARG A 273 -4.57 -27.98 -7.49
C ARG A 273 -3.92 -27.03 -8.50
N HIS A 274 -4.27 -27.14 -9.78
CA HIS A 274 -3.71 -26.31 -10.85
C HIS A 274 -4.22 -24.86 -10.79
N VAL A 275 -5.46 -24.66 -10.36
CA VAL A 275 -6.04 -23.32 -10.18
C VAL A 275 -5.43 -22.63 -8.96
N GLU A 276 -5.17 -23.38 -7.89
CA GLU A 276 -4.49 -22.89 -6.68
C GLU A 276 -3.03 -22.47 -6.96
N THR A 277 -2.26 -23.28 -7.72
CA THR A 277 -0.90 -22.90 -8.11
C THR A 277 -0.89 -21.70 -9.05
N LEU A 278 -1.77 -21.67 -10.05
CA LEU A 278 -1.91 -20.52 -10.95
C LEU A 278 -2.27 -19.24 -10.19
N ALA A 279 -3.19 -19.33 -9.21
CA ALA A 279 -3.56 -18.18 -8.37
C ALA A 279 -2.37 -17.65 -7.54
N ARG A 280 -1.52 -18.54 -7.00
CA ARG A 280 -0.30 -18.15 -6.30
C ARG A 280 0.72 -17.51 -7.24
N CYS A 281 0.96 -18.10 -8.41
CA CYS A 281 1.89 -17.54 -9.40
C CYS A 281 1.45 -16.16 -9.88
N ILE A 282 0.16 -15.96 -10.17
CA ILE A 282 -0.34 -14.65 -10.61
C ILE A 282 -0.25 -13.60 -9.50
N SER A 283 -0.40 -13.99 -8.23
CA SER A 283 -0.24 -13.07 -7.10
C SER A 283 1.17 -12.49 -6.95
N ALA A 284 2.17 -13.16 -7.51
CA ALA A 284 3.56 -12.74 -7.51
C ALA A 284 3.92 -11.76 -8.65
N VAL A 285 3.10 -11.70 -9.70
CA VAL A 285 3.38 -10.89 -10.90
C VAL A 285 3.67 -9.42 -10.56
N PRO A 286 2.89 -8.73 -9.68
CA PRO A 286 3.19 -7.35 -9.34
C PRO A 286 4.57 -7.17 -8.68
N ALA A 287 5.00 -8.14 -7.87
CA ALA A 287 6.31 -8.10 -7.24
C ALA A 287 7.41 -8.33 -8.27
N LEU A 288 7.24 -9.29 -9.17
CA LEU A 288 8.18 -9.55 -10.26
C LEU A 288 8.32 -8.34 -11.19
N CYS A 289 7.24 -7.60 -11.46
CA CYS A 289 7.32 -6.35 -12.24
C CYS A 289 8.18 -5.28 -11.55
N VAL A 290 8.02 -5.08 -10.24
CA VAL A 290 8.81 -4.10 -9.48
C VAL A 290 10.28 -4.56 -9.36
N ALA A 291 10.53 -5.86 -9.17
CA ALA A 291 11.89 -6.41 -9.24
C ALA A 291 12.50 -6.18 -10.63
N GLY A 292 11.75 -6.41 -11.70
CA GLY A 292 12.17 -6.14 -13.06
C GLY A 292 12.57 -4.68 -13.28
N LEU A 293 11.81 -3.72 -12.72
CA LEU A 293 12.14 -2.29 -12.75
C LEU A 293 13.45 -1.96 -12.01
N LEU A 294 13.72 -2.62 -10.88
CA LEU A 294 14.99 -2.46 -10.16
C LEU A 294 16.16 -3.07 -10.95
N VAL A 295 15.95 -4.20 -11.61
CA VAL A 295 16.96 -4.85 -12.48
C VAL A 295 17.28 -4.00 -13.69
N THR A 296 16.27 -3.40 -14.35
CA THR A 296 16.51 -2.50 -15.49
C THR A 296 17.20 -1.22 -15.06
N GLN A 297 16.86 -0.68 -13.88
CA GLN A 297 17.57 0.47 -13.32
C GLN A 297 19.06 0.13 -13.08
N ALA A 298 19.31 -1.01 -12.45
CA ALA A 298 20.64 -1.53 -12.17
C ALA A 298 21.51 -1.70 -13.42
N SER A 299 20.92 -2.16 -14.53
CA SER A 299 21.63 -2.34 -15.80
C SER A 299 21.89 -1.02 -16.53
N ILE A 300 20.97 -0.07 -16.49
CA ILE A 300 21.10 1.24 -17.16
C ILE A 300 22.12 2.14 -16.48
N TYR A 301 22.09 2.24 -15.14
CA TYR A 301 22.96 3.15 -14.38
C TYR A 301 24.24 2.51 -13.86
N GLY A 302 24.51 1.26 -14.21
CA GLY A 302 25.74 0.56 -13.84
C GLY A 302 25.90 0.28 -12.33
N THR A 303 24.86 0.54 -11.53
CA THR A 303 24.85 0.38 -10.06
C THR A 303 25.02 -1.07 -9.61
N VAL A 304 24.96 -2.03 -10.53
CA VAL A 304 25.08 -3.48 -10.26
C VAL A 304 26.31 -4.12 -10.89
N ARG A 305 27.27 -3.33 -11.42
CA ARG A 305 28.51 -3.91 -11.98
C ARG A 305 29.45 -4.55 -10.94
N GLY A 306 29.11 -4.49 -9.64
CA GLY A 306 29.85 -5.15 -8.56
C GLY A 306 29.14 -6.37 -7.98
N ILE A 307 29.94 -7.27 -7.38
CA ILE A 307 29.49 -8.41 -6.56
C ILE A 307 28.31 -8.06 -5.63
N PRO A 308 28.32 -6.94 -4.87
CA PRO A 308 27.21 -6.63 -3.95
C PRO A 308 25.86 -6.39 -4.66
N GLY A 309 25.86 -5.84 -5.88
CA GLY A 309 24.63 -5.65 -6.65
C GLY A 309 24.02 -6.97 -7.15
N ILE A 310 24.87 -7.92 -7.55
CA ILE A 310 24.44 -9.27 -7.98
C ILE A 310 23.87 -10.04 -6.79
N VAL A 311 24.55 -9.98 -5.64
CA VAL A 311 24.09 -10.62 -4.40
C VAL A 311 22.76 -10.02 -3.95
N TYR A 312 22.58 -8.69 -4.05
CA TYR A 312 21.32 -8.02 -3.73
C TYR A 312 20.15 -8.55 -4.58
N LEU A 313 20.32 -8.61 -5.90
CA LEU A 313 19.29 -9.13 -6.82
C LEU A 313 19.03 -10.63 -6.60
N GLY A 314 20.06 -11.42 -6.31
CA GLY A 314 19.95 -12.83 -5.96
C GLY A 314 19.12 -13.04 -4.68
N VAL A 315 19.42 -12.29 -3.62
CA VAL A 315 18.66 -12.36 -2.35
C VAL A 315 17.21 -11.91 -2.55
N LEU A 316 16.96 -10.86 -3.32
CA LEU A 316 15.61 -10.37 -3.61
C LEU A 316 14.78 -11.42 -4.37
N THR A 317 15.31 -11.95 -5.47
CA THR A 317 14.63 -12.96 -6.31
C THR A 317 14.41 -14.27 -5.55
N PHE A 318 15.42 -14.73 -4.80
CA PHE A 318 15.32 -15.91 -3.95
C PHE A 318 14.26 -15.73 -2.85
N SER A 319 14.20 -14.56 -2.22
CA SER A 319 13.20 -14.26 -1.19
C SER A 319 11.78 -14.33 -1.74
N ILE A 320 11.52 -13.77 -2.93
CA ILE A 320 10.23 -13.84 -3.61
C ILE A 320 9.88 -15.29 -3.94
N ALA A 321 10.82 -16.04 -4.53
CA ALA A 321 10.63 -17.45 -4.88
C ALA A 321 10.32 -18.31 -3.65
N LEU A 322 11.02 -18.11 -2.53
CA LEU A 322 10.80 -18.84 -1.28
C LEU A 322 9.43 -18.53 -0.66
N LEU A 323 9.00 -17.26 -0.71
CA LEU A 323 7.69 -16.80 -0.21
C LEU A 323 6.50 -17.44 -0.94
N ILE A 324 6.66 -17.74 -2.23
CA ILE A 324 5.63 -18.33 -3.10
C ILE A 324 5.73 -19.87 -3.12
N GLY A 325 6.96 -20.39 -3.20
CA GLY A 325 7.25 -21.80 -3.44
C GLY A 325 7.08 -22.69 -2.21
N VAL A 326 7.15 -22.15 -1.00
CA VAL A 326 7.04 -22.93 0.25
C VAL A 326 5.64 -22.78 0.85
N PRO A 327 4.71 -23.73 0.62
CA PRO A 327 3.36 -23.67 1.14
C PRO A 327 3.27 -23.81 2.67
N THR A 328 4.30 -24.33 3.33
CA THR A 328 4.30 -24.75 4.75
C THR A 328 5.04 -23.79 5.69
N PHE A 329 5.26 -22.53 5.32
CA PHE A 329 5.77 -21.56 6.28
C PHE A 329 4.82 -21.41 7.46
N THR A 330 5.30 -21.70 8.67
CA THR A 330 4.60 -21.30 9.89
C THR A 330 4.50 -19.77 9.92
N PRO A 331 3.43 -19.17 10.49
CA PRO A 331 3.27 -17.73 10.52
C PRO A 331 4.49 -17.00 11.10
N ARG A 332 5.14 -17.61 12.11
CA ARG A 332 6.34 -17.10 12.76
C ARG A 332 7.59 -17.22 11.88
N GLY A 333 7.81 -18.37 11.23
CA GLY A 333 8.95 -18.56 10.32
C GLY A 333 8.90 -17.61 9.13
N ARG A 334 7.69 -17.25 8.67
CA ARG A 334 7.52 -16.29 7.58
C ARG A 334 7.90 -14.87 7.99
N VAL A 335 7.47 -14.43 9.18
CA VAL A 335 7.86 -13.12 9.71
C VAL A 335 9.38 -13.08 9.91
N GLY A 336 9.98 -14.14 10.43
CA GLY A 336 11.44 -14.27 10.53
C GLY A 336 12.15 -14.15 9.19
N TRP A 337 11.62 -14.79 8.13
CA TRP A 337 12.19 -14.71 6.78
C TRP A 337 12.04 -13.30 6.17
N ILE A 338 10.88 -12.66 6.35
CA ILE A 338 10.65 -11.27 5.90
C ILE A 338 11.61 -10.31 6.59
N VAL A 339 11.81 -10.49 7.90
CA VAL A 339 12.76 -9.74 8.73
C VAL A 339 14.18 -9.96 8.23
N LEU A 340 14.60 -11.22 8.08
CA LEU A 340 15.95 -11.59 7.66
C LEU A 340 16.27 -11.09 6.24
N SER A 341 15.34 -11.29 5.29
CA SER A 341 15.50 -10.82 3.90
C SER A 341 15.55 -9.30 3.84
N SER A 342 14.73 -8.60 4.64
CA SER A 342 14.80 -7.14 4.71
C SER A 342 16.13 -6.66 5.28
N VAL A 343 16.62 -7.25 6.39
CA VAL A 343 17.92 -6.89 6.99
C VAL A 343 19.08 -7.17 6.03
N LEU A 344 19.08 -8.33 5.36
CA LEU A 344 20.09 -8.68 4.35
C LEU A 344 20.07 -7.70 3.17
N LEU A 345 18.89 -7.42 2.61
CA LEU A 345 18.73 -6.42 1.55
C LEU A 345 19.15 -5.02 2.03
N THR A 346 19.02 -4.75 3.33
CA THR A 346 19.44 -3.48 3.92
C THR A 346 20.95 -3.35 4.02
N ALA A 347 21.61 -4.38 4.55
CA ALA A 347 23.06 -4.43 4.63
C ALA A 347 23.70 -4.38 3.24
N ILE A 348 23.26 -5.25 2.32
CA ILE A 348 23.82 -5.37 0.97
C ILE A 348 23.49 -4.12 0.14
N GLY A 349 22.28 -3.59 0.24
CA GLY A 349 21.88 -2.38 -0.48
C GLY A 349 22.69 -1.15 -0.09
N SER A 350 23.12 -1.06 1.19
CA SER A 350 23.97 0.04 1.67
C SER A 350 25.39 0.01 1.10
N GLU A 351 25.89 -1.16 0.70
CA GLU A 351 27.19 -1.32 0.05
C GLU A 351 27.10 -1.29 -1.47
N ALA A 352 26.01 -1.80 -2.05
CA ALA A 352 25.79 -1.81 -3.50
C ALA A 352 25.45 -0.42 -4.08
N LEU A 353 25.00 0.52 -3.24
CA LEU A 353 24.58 1.87 -3.64
C LEU A 353 25.55 2.98 -3.21
N LYS A 354 26.73 2.61 -2.66
CA LYS A 354 27.91 3.49 -2.57
C LYS A 354 28.54 3.61 -3.95
#